data_AF-A0A3C0W2K0-F1
#
_entry.id   AF-A0A3C0W2K0-F1
#
_cell.length_a   1.000
_cell.length_b   1.000
_cell.length_c   1.000
_cell.angle_alpha   90.00
_cell.angle_beta   90.00
_cell.angle_gamma   90.00
#
_symmetry.space_group_name_H-M   'P 1'
#
loop_
_entity.id
_entity.type
_entity.pdbx_description
1 polymer ?
#
loop_
_entity_poly.entity_id
_entity_poly.type
_entity_poly.pdbx_seq_one_letter_code
_entity_poly.pdbx_strand_id
1 'polypeptide(L)'
;RVSALRLSETERFECDAAALCFGFMPQADLPRAAGLQVTPARPGGWKTSHDEWMRASRRGVYVAGETTGVKGAEAASAEGALAGLAVALDEGLIDQDEARRRARPWRRARRAAMRFSALLEAVADPGPFSDRLPDADTIICRCEDVVLADLQAALARCDEVGSVKLATRCGMGACQGRNCEHSLLSLAGEPHSERSAFTARFPARPVRVGDLAAR
;
A
#
# COMPACT_ATOMS: atom_id res chain seq x y z
N ARG A 1 3.37 -10.90 -25.49
CA ARG A 1 3.19 -12.35 -25.16
C ARG A 1 4.51 -12.82 -24.61
N VAL A 2 4.54 -13.40 -23.42
CA VAL A 2 5.77 -13.97 -22.84
C VAL A 2 6.08 -15.25 -23.61
N SER A 3 7.35 -15.55 -23.86
CA SER A 3 7.79 -16.81 -24.49
C SER A 3 8.72 -17.63 -23.60
N ALA A 4 9.36 -16.97 -22.62
CA ALA A 4 10.13 -17.63 -21.58
C ALA A 4 10.33 -16.70 -20.38
N LEU A 5 10.56 -17.28 -19.22
CA LEU A 5 11.06 -16.62 -18.01
C LEU A 5 12.52 -17.02 -17.80
N ARG A 6 13.38 -16.04 -17.53
CA ARG A 6 14.77 -16.26 -17.13
C ARG A 6 14.93 -15.91 -15.66
N LEU A 7 15.34 -16.86 -14.83
CA LEU A 7 15.57 -16.64 -13.39
C LEU A 7 17.05 -16.31 -13.08
N SER A 8 17.96 -16.79 -13.91
CA SER A 8 19.40 -16.53 -13.84
C SER A 8 20.01 -16.67 -15.24
N GLU A 9 21.31 -16.41 -15.41
CA GLU A 9 21.98 -16.60 -16.71
C GLU A 9 21.83 -18.03 -17.25
N THR A 10 21.71 -19.02 -16.37
CA THR A 10 21.65 -20.44 -16.70
C THR A 10 20.25 -21.05 -16.61
N GLU A 11 19.30 -20.41 -15.92
CA GLU A 11 17.94 -20.94 -15.73
C GLU A 11 16.91 -20.20 -16.60
N ARG A 12 16.39 -20.90 -17.60
CA ARG A 12 15.34 -20.44 -18.51
C ARG A 12 14.20 -21.45 -18.60
N PHE A 13 12.98 -20.96 -18.48
CA PHE A 13 11.76 -21.75 -18.56
C PHE A 13 10.89 -21.23 -19.71
N GLU A 14 10.55 -22.08 -20.67
CA GLU A 14 9.58 -21.71 -21.71
C GLU A 14 8.18 -21.58 -21.09
N CYS A 15 7.51 -20.47 -21.36
CA CYS A 15 6.17 -20.21 -20.85
C CYS A 15 5.47 -19.16 -21.72
N ASP A 16 4.15 -19.17 -21.70
CA ASP A 16 3.30 -18.18 -22.37
C ASP A 16 2.81 -17.06 -21.43
N ALA A 17 2.96 -17.28 -20.11
CA ALA A 17 2.65 -16.34 -19.04
C ALA A 17 3.65 -16.48 -17.87
N ALA A 18 3.85 -15.37 -17.16
CA ALA A 18 4.60 -15.32 -15.91
C ALA A 18 3.78 -14.57 -14.85
N ALA A 19 3.65 -15.17 -13.66
CA ALA A 19 3.00 -14.55 -12.52
C ALA A 19 4.08 -14.13 -11.51
N LEU A 20 4.13 -12.83 -11.22
CA LEU A 20 5.12 -12.24 -10.33
C LEU A 20 4.43 -11.73 -9.07
N CYS A 21 4.96 -12.11 -7.91
CA CYS A 21 4.55 -11.57 -6.62
C CYS A 21 5.78 -10.94 -5.97
N PHE A 22 5.87 -9.61 -6.03
CA PHE A 22 6.99 -8.85 -5.48
C PHE A 22 6.53 -8.09 -4.23
N GLY A 23 6.09 -8.87 -3.25
CA GLY A 23 5.61 -8.37 -1.97
C GLY A 23 4.20 -7.79 -1.97
N PHE A 24 3.78 -7.35 -0.79
CA PHE A 24 2.50 -6.68 -0.55
C PHE A 24 2.73 -5.36 0.17
N MET A 25 2.05 -4.31 -0.27
CA MET A 25 2.07 -3.00 0.38
C MET A 25 0.65 -2.62 0.77
N PRO A 26 0.42 -2.11 1.99
CA PRO A 26 -0.87 -1.58 2.37
C PRO A 26 -1.33 -0.43 1.46
N GLN A 27 -2.58 -0.47 1.02
CA GLN A 27 -3.21 0.56 0.22
C GLN A 27 -3.72 1.68 1.14
N ALA A 28 -2.94 2.75 1.24
CA ALA A 28 -3.27 3.92 2.05
C ALA A 28 -3.73 5.15 1.26
N ASP A 29 -3.99 5.04 -0.04
CA ASP A 29 -4.43 6.17 -0.89
C ASP A 29 -5.63 6.91 -0.29
N LEU A 30 -6.68 6.18 0.08
CA LEU A 30 -7.89 6.76 0.67
C LEU A 30 -7.64 7.37 2.06
N PRO A 31 -7.02 6.66 3.03
CA PRO A 31 -6.61 7.26 4.30
C PRO A 31 -5.78 8.53 4.15
N ARG A 32 -4.75 8.51 3.29
CA ARG A 32 -3.86 9.65 3.04
C ARG A 32 -4.63 10.82 2.42
N ALA A 33 -5.46 10.56 1.41
CA ALA A 33 -6.31 11.59 0.78
C ALA A 33 -7.35 12.16 1.76
N ALA A 34 -7.81 11.36 2.73
CA ALA A 34 -8.72 11.78 3.79
C ALA A 34 -8.02 12.52 4.96
N GLY A 35 -6.69 12.68 4.91
CA GLY A 35 -5.89 13.32 5.96
C GLY A 35 -5.79 12.48 7.24
N LEU A 36 -5.93 11.16 7.15
CA LEU A 36 -5.74 10.27 8.29
C LEU A 36 -4.25 10.10 8.57
N GLN A 37 -3.91 9.93 9.85
CA GLN A 37 -2.54 9.62 10.26
C GLN A 37 -2.16 8.23 9.74
N VAL A 38 -0.99 8.17 9.10
CA VAL A 38 -0.39 6.93 8.64
C VAL A 38 0.99 6.76 9.26
N THR A 39 1.50 5.54 9.25
CA THR A 39 2.87 5.21 9.65
C THR A 39 3.50 4.33 8.59
N PRO A 40 4.84 4.33 8.47
CA PRO A 40 5.52 3.39 7.60
C PRO A 40 5.09 1.94 7.87
N ALA A 41 4.77 1.23 6.81
CA ALA A 41 4.53 -0.21 6.85
C ALA A 41 5.81 -0.98 6.51
N ARG A 42 5.81 -2.28 6.83
CA ARG A 42 6.82 -3.22 6.33
C ARG A 42 6.15 -4.17 5.36
N PRO A 43 6.78 -4.48 4.22
CA PRO A 43 8.13 -4.04 3.80
C PRO A 43 8.22 -2.63 3.19
N GLY A 44 7.08 -2.00 2.90
CA GLY A 44 7.04 -0.67 2.32
C GLY A 44 5.62 -0.10 2.29
N GLY A 45 5.52 1.17 1.91
CA GLY A 45 4.26 1.90 1.90
C GLY A 45 3.84 2.38 3.29
N TRP A 46 2.53 2.62 3.47
CA TRP A 46 1.98 3.25 4.67
C TRP A 46 0.78 2.47 5.18
N LYS A 47 0.69 2.29 6.49
CA LYS A 47 -0.50 1.75 7.16
C LYS A 47 -1.20 2.84 7.96
N THR A 48 -2.52 2.80 7.98
CA THR A 48 -3.34 3.76 8.71
C THR A 48 -3.30 3.48 10.21
N SER A 49 -3.05 4.52 10.99
CA SER A 49 -3.07 4.46 12.45
C SER A 49 -4.51 4.37 12.97
N HIS A 50 -4.73 3.55 13.99
CA HIS A 50 -6.03 3.35 14.59
C HIS A 50 -5.95 2.94 16.07
N ASP A 51 -7.03 3.15 16.82
CA ASP A 51 -7.17 2.70 18.20
C ASP A 51 -7.52 1.20 18.30
N GLU A 52 -7.71 0.70 19.53
CA GLU A 52 -8.08 -0.70 19.77
C GLU A 52 -9.48 -1.10 19.27
N TRP A 53 -10.29 -0.13 18.84
CA TRP A 53 -11.63 -0.26 18.29
C TRP A 53 -11.67 0.02 16.80
N MET A 54 -10.51 0.17 16.14
CA MET A 54 -10.38 0.45 14.72
C MET A 54 -10.84 1.87 14.31
N ARG A 55 -10.90 2.83 15.26
CA ARG A 55 -11.12 4.25 14.98
C ARG A 55 -9.84 4.88 14.47
N ALA A 56 -9.91 5.62 13.38
CA ALA A 56 -8.77 6.36 12.83
C ALA A 56 -8.56 7.69 13.58
N SER A 57 -7.53 8.45 13.17
CA SER A 57 -7.20 9.75 13.78
C SER A 57 -8.27 10.84 13.61
N ARG A 58 -9.24 10.64 12.71
CA ARG A 58 -10.37 11.56 12.50
C ARG A 58 -11.64 10.93 13.06
N ARG A 59 -12.35 11.68 13.91
CA ARG A 59 -13.63 11.25 14.49
C ARG A 59 -14.63 10.85 13.40
N GLY A 60 -15.33 9.74 13.60
CA GLY A 60 -16.30 9.19 12.66
C GLY A 60 -15.69 8.45 11.47
N VAL A 61 -14.36 8.27 11.45
CA VAL A 61 -13.67 7.45 10.44
C VAL A 61 -13.10 6.21 11.10
N TYR A 62 -13.37 5.06 10.50
CA TYR A 62 -12.95 3.75 10.98
C TYR A 62 -12.20 3.05 9.85
N VAL A 63 -11.21 2.25 10.21
CA VAL A 63 -10.33 1.57 9.25
C VAL A 63 -10.15 0.11 9.64
N ALA A 64 -10.26 -0.79 8.68
CA ALA A 64 -10.11 -2.21 8.94
C ALA A 64 -9.44 -2.91 7.76
N GLY A 65 -8.79 -4.04 8.03
CA GLY A 65 -8.17 -4.85 7.00
C GLY A 65 -6.87 -4.26 6.49
N GLU A 66 -6.58 -4.52 5.22
CA GLU A 66 -5.25 -4.33 4.62
C GLU A 66 -4.69 -2.90 4.75
N THR A 67 -5.56 -1.88 4.75
CA THR A 67 -5.15 -0.47 4.94
C THR A 67 -4.51 -0.19 6.31
N THR A 68 -4.65 -1.12 7.26
CA THR A 68 -4.05 -1.08 8.60
C THR A 68 -2.85 -2.05 8.73
N GLY A 69 -2.37 -2.60 7.61
CA GLY A 69 -1.27 -3.56 7.51
C GLY A 69 -1.68 -4.88 6.83
N VAL A 70 -0.72 -5.56 6.21
CA VAL A 70 -0.92 -6.85 5.53
C VAL A 70 -0.94 -7.99 6.56
N LYS A 71 -2.13 -8.31 7.08
CA LYS A 71 -2.32 -9.25 8.20
C LYS A 71 -3.08 -10.53 7.87
N GLY A 72 -3.53 -10.68 6.62
CA GLY A 72 -4.35 -11.80 6.15
C GLY A 72 -5.85 -11.63 6.40
N ALA A 73 -6.65 -12.49 5.76
CA ALA A 73 -8.11 -12.37 5.69
C ALA A 73 -8.81 -12.51 7.06
N GLU A 74 -8.30 -13.40 7.94
CA GLU A 74 -8.88 -13.60 9.27
C GLU A 74 -8.72 -12.36 10.15
N ALA A 75 -7.52 -11.76 10.15
CA ALA A 75 -7.27 -10.51 10.87
C ALA A 75 -8.14 -9.38 10.33
N ALA A 76 -8.22 -9.24 8.99
CA ALA A 76 -9.04 -8.24 8.34
C ALA A 76 -10.54 -8.37 8.69
N SER A 77 -11.06 -9.61 8.71
CA SER A 77 -12.45 -9.88 9.07
C SER A 77 -12.73 -9.52 10.54
N ALA A 78 -11.83 -9.88 11.45
CA ALA A 78 -11.95 -9.53 12.86
C ALA A 78 -11.88 -8.01 13.08
N GLU A 79 -11.03 -7.30 12.34
CA GLU A 79 -10.95 -5.83 12.38
C GLU A 79 -12.23 -5.19 11.85
N GLY A 80 -12.82 -5.70 10.77
CA GLY A 80 -14.11 -5.24 10.28
C GLY A 80 -15.22 -5.37 11.33
N ALA A 81 -15.26 -6.50 12.03
CA ALA A 81 -16.21 -6.70 13.12
C ALA A 81 -15.99 -5.73 14.30
N LEU A 82 -14.73 -5.47 14.66
CA LEU A 82 -14.39 -4.49 15.71
C LEU A 82 -14.78 -3.06 15.29
N ALA A 83 -14.50 -2.67 14.05
CA ALA A 83 -14.89 -1.38 13.50
C ALA A 83 -16.42 -1.22 13.51
N GLY A 84 -17.18 -2.25 13.10
CA GLY A 84 -18.64 -2.21 13.14
C GLY A 84 -19.20 -2.08 14.56
N LEU A 85 -18.60 -2.74 15.55
CA LEU A 85 -18.95 -2.56 16.96
C LEU A 85 -18.61 -1.15 17.46
N ALA A 86 -17.50 -0.58 16.99
CA ALA A 86 -17.11 0.78 17.34
C ALA A 86 -18.08 1.82 16.77
N VAL A 87 -18.54 1.63 15.53
CA VAL A 87 -19.60 2.44 14.90
C VAL A 87 -20.87 2.36 15.73
N ALA A 88 -21.36 1.16 16.05
CA ALA A 88 -22.58 0.99 16.82
C ALA A 88 -22.49 1.63 18.22
N LEU A 89 -21.32 1.55 18.86
CA LEU A 89 -21.07 2.19 20.14
C LEU A 89 -21.05 3.72 20.04
N ASP A 90 -20.37 4.27 19.04
CA ASP A 90 -20.24 5.72 18.86
C ASP A 90 -21.56 6.39 18.42
N GLU A 91 -22.41 5.66 17.69
CA GLU A 91 -23.77 6.08 17.33
C GLU A 91 -24.80 5.83 18.45
N GLY A 92 -24.37 5.30 19.60
CA GLY A 92 -25.24 5.05 20.77
C GLY A 92 -26.26 3.93 20.57
N LEU A 93 -26.07 3.04 19.59
CA LEU A 93 -26.94 1.89 19.34
C LEU A 93 -26.71 0.73 20.33
N ILE A 94 -25.54 0.69 20.95
CA ILE A 94 -25.18 -0.25 22.02
C ILE A 94 -24.41 0.49 23.11
N ASP A 95 -24.50 0.01 24.35
CA ASP A 95 -23.69 0.54 25.44
C ASP A 95 -22.27 -0.05 25.46
N GLN A 96 -21.42 0.47 26.36
CA GLN A 96 -20.04 0.01 26.48
C GLN A 96 -19.91 -1.45 26.91
N ASP A 97 -20.82 -1.96 27.74
CA ASP A 97 -20.74 -3.32 28.27
C ASP A 97 -21.12 -4.35 27.19
N GLU A 98 -22.14 -4.03 26.41
CA GLU A 98 -22.53 -4.76 25.20
C GLU A 98 -21.38 -4.80 24.20
N ALA A 99 -20.82 -3.63 23.86
CA ALA A 99 -19.71 -3.53 22.91
C ALA A 99 -18.52 -4.37 23.36
N ARG A 100 -18.12 -4.26 24.64
CA ARG A 100 -17.01 -5.04 25.22
C ARG A 100 -17.29 -6.54 25.16
N ARG A 101 -18.50 -6.96 25.51
CA ARG A 101 -18.89 -8.38 25.48
C ARG A 101 -18.83 -8.95 24.06
N ARG A 102 -19.39 -8.25 23.08
CA ARG A 102 -19.39 -8.65 21.66
C ARG A 102 -18.02 -8.56 21.01
N ALA A 103 -17.14 -7.66 21.46
CA ALA A 103 -15.79 -7.52 20.92
C ALA A 103 -14.83 -8.63 21.34
N ARG A 104 -15.06 -9.29 22.49
CA ARG A 104 -14.19 -10.36 23.03
C ARG A 104 -13.80 -11.43 22.01
N PRO A 105 -14.73 -12.12 21.30
CA PRO A 105 -14.37 -13.13 20.31
C PRO A 105 -13.51 -12.57 19.18
N TRP A 106 -13.81 -11.36 18.69
CA TRP A 106 -13.07 -10.72 17.61
C TRP A 106 -11.67 -10.28 18.02
N ARG A 107 -11.51 -9.74 19.25
CA ARG A 107 -10.18 -9.45 19.82
C ARG A 107 -9.34 -10.72 19.97
N ARG A 108 -9.95 -11.86 20.30
CA ARG A 108 -9.26 -13.16 20.35
C ARG A 108 -8.87 -13.64 18.95
N ALA A 109 -9.80 -13.62 18.00
CA ALA A 109 -9.57 -14.03 16.62
C ALA A 109 -8.46 -13.19 15.97
N ARG A 110 -8.52 -11.86 16.11
CA ARG A 110 -7.48 -10.96 15.63
C ARG A 110 -6.11 -11.30 16.20
N ARG A 111 -6.00 -11.48 17.52
CA ARG A 111 -4.73 -11.86 18.17
C ARG A 111 -4.19 -13.21 17.69
N ALA A 112 -5.06 -14.19 17.46
CA ALA A 112 -4.66 -15.49 16.92
C ALA A 112 -4.11 -15.36 15.49
N ALA A 113 -4.78 -14.57 14.64
CA ALA A 113 -4.38 -14.33 13.25
C ALA A 113 -3.04 -13.56 13.12
N MET A 114 -2.64 -12.78 14.13
CA MET A 114 -1.37 -12.04 14.10
C MET A 114 -0.13 -12.95 13.96
N ARG A 115 -0.19 -14.23 14.38
CA ARG A 115 0.92 -15.18 14.17
C ARG A 115 1.17 -15.44 12.69
N PHE A 116 0.10 -15.55 11.91
CA PHE A 116 0.18 -15.72 10.45
C PHE A 116 0.60 -14.42 9.76
N SER A 117 0.15 -13.27 10.28
CA SER A 117 0.58 -11.96 9.79
C SER A 117 2.10 -11.78 9.83
N ALA A 118 2.78 -12.17 10.90
CA ALA A 118 4.23 -12.04 11.00
C ALA A 118 4.96 -12.87 9.93
N LEU A 119 4.44 -14.06 9.60
CA LEU A 119 4.95 -14.87 8.49
C LEU A 119 4.72 -14.18 7.14
N LEU A 120 3.51 -13.65 6.92
CA LEU A 120 3.18 -12.93 5.68
C LEU A 120 4.07 -11.72 5.47
N GLU A 121 4.27 -10.89 6.51
CA GLU A 121 5.15 -9.72 6.43
C GLU A 121 6.58 -10.13 6.08
N ALA A 122 7.10 -11.22 6.65
CA ALA A 122 8.46 -11.70 6.35
C ALA A 122 8.60 -12.29 4.94
N VAL A 123 7.62 -13.07 4.45
CA VAL A 123 7.66 -13.66 3.10
C VAL A 123 7.40 -12.61 2.02
N ALA A 124 6.60 -11.60 2.34
CA ALA A 124 6.26 -10.53 1.43
C ALA A 124 7.31 -9.43 1.35
N ASP A 125 8.35 -9.45 2.19
CA ASP A 125 9.41 -8.44 2.15
C ASP A 125 10.34 -8.69 0.95
N PRO A 126 10.33 -7.83 -0.08
CA PRO A 126 11.26 -7.96 -1.20
C PRO A 126 12.71 -7.67 -0.81
N GLY A 127 12.98 -7.20 0.42
CA GLY A 127 14.28 -6.73 0.87
C GLY A 127 14.65 -5.39 0.25
N PRO A 128 15.91 -4.93 0.43
CA PRO A 128 16.36 -3.67 -0.13
C PRO A 128 16.36 -3.71 -1.66
N PHE A 129 15.66 -2.76 -2.28
CA PHE A 129 15.59 -2.64 -3.74
C PHE A 129 16.98 -2.46 -4.39
N SER A 130 17.93 -1.88 -3.64
CA SER A 130 19.33 -1.69 -4.05
C SER A 130 20.11 -2.98 -4.29
N ASP A 131 19.75 -4.06 -3.60
CA ASP A 131 20.56 -5.29 -3.58
C ASP A 131 20.27 -6.18 -4.79
N ARG A 132 19.17 -5.88 -5.50
CA ARG A 132 18.69 -6.61 -6.69
C ARG A 132 18.18 -5.63 -7.72
N LEU A 133 18.99 -4.62 -8.04
CA LEU A 133 18.65 -3.67 -9.10
C LEU A 133 18.46 -4.45 -10.41
N PRO A 134 17.32 -4.30 -11.08
CA PRO A 134 17.08 -4.97 -12.34
C PRO A 134 17.85 -4.25 -13.46
N ASP A 135 17.77 -4.78 -14.68
CA ASP A 135 18.43 -4.18 -15.85
C ASP A 135 17.94 -2.73 -16.08
N ALA A 136 18.79 -1.90 -16.69
CA ALA A 136 18.55 -0.47 -16.88
C ALA A 136 17.27 -0.15 -17.67
N ASP A 137 16.85 -1.04 -18.56
CA ASP A 137 15.63 -0.96 -19.38
C ASP A 137 14.38 -1.51 -18.66
N THR A 138 14.50 -1.94 -17.40
CA THR A 138 13.37 -2.45 -16.63
C THR A 138 12.37 -1.35 -16.35
N ILE A 139 11.12 -1.58 -16.75
CA ILE A 139 10.00 -0.67 -16.50
C ILE A 139 9.69 -0.59 -15.01
N ILE A 140 9.85 0.59 -14.42
CA ILE A 140 9.47 0.89 -13.04
C ILE A 140 8.06 1.50 -12.98
N CYS A 141 7.72 2.41 -13.91
CA CYS A 141 6.38 2.98 -14.00
C CYS A 141 5.63 2.50 -15.23
N ARG A 142 4.88 1.40 -15.12
CA ARG A 142 4.07 0.84 -16.21
C ARG A 142 3.08 1.82 -16.85
N CYS A 143 2.54 2.77 -16.09
CA CYS A 143 1.52 3.67 -16.65
C CYS A 143 2.09 4.77 -17.55
N GLU A 144 3.39 5.07 -17.41
CA GLU A 144 4.06 6.16 -18.12
C GLU A 144 5.32 5.64 -18.86
N ASP A 145 5.46 4.31 -18.96
CA ASP A 145 6.58 3.60 -19.60
C ASP A 145 7.98 4.05 -19.15
N VAL A 146 8.14 4.43 -17.87
CA VAL A 146 9.41 4.91 -17.31
C VAL A 146 10.28 3.73 -16.88
N VAL A 147 11.51 3.67 -17.40
CA VAL A 147 12.49 2.62 -17.07
C VAL A 147 13.43 3.03 -15.93
N LEU A 148 14.18 2.08 -15.38
CA LEU A 148 15.12 2.32 -14.28
C LEU A 148 16.17 3.39 -14.64
N ALA A 149 16.72 3.34 -15.85
CA ALA A 149 17.72 4.29 -16.32
C ALA A 149 17.25 5.75 -16.24
N ASP A 150 15.98 6.01 -16.60
CA ASP A 150 15.39 7.36 -16.56
C ASP A 150 15.35 7.89 -15.12
N LEU A 151 14.96 7.04 -14.17
CA LEU A 151 14.91 7.40 -12.76
C LEU A 151 16.30 7.65 -12.19
N GLN A 152 17.28 6.82 -12.53
CA GLN A 152 18.67 6.99 -12.09
C GLN A 152 19.27 8.29 -12.66
N ALA A 153 19.05 8.57 -13.94
CA ALA A 153 19.50 9.81 -14.58
C ALA A 153 18.86 11.06 -13.97
N ALA A 154 17.58 10.97 -13.59
CA ALA A 154 16.87 12.06 -12.90
C ALA A 154 17.36 12.24 -11.46
N LEU A 155 17.55 11.16 -10.70
CA LEU A 155 18.08 11.20 -9.33
C LEU A 155 19.51 11.78 -9.27
N ALA A 156 20.32 11.59 -10.31
CA ALA A 156 21.63 12.22 -10.42
C ALA A 156 21.59 13.75 -10.62
N ARG A 157 20.41 14.32 -10.93
CA ARG A 157 20.21 15.73 -11.29
C ARG A 157 19.19 16.45 -10.41
N CYS A 158 18.53 15.75 -9.52
CA CYS A 158 17.43 16.25 -8.70
C CYS A 158 17.59 15.75 -7.27
N ASP A 159 17.55 16.67 -6.31
CA ASP A 159 17.71 16.33 -4.88
C ASP A 159 16.40 15.82 -4.24
N GLU A 160 15.25 16.06 -4.90
CA GLU A 160 13.92 15.74 -4.36
C GLU A 160 13.16 14.77 -5.26
N VAL A 161 12.51 13.77 -4.64
CA VAL A 161 11.64 12.78 -5.32
C VAL A 161 10.52 13.46 -6.11
N GLY A 162 9.98 14.58 -5.61
CA GLY A 162 8.97 15.37 -6.31
C GLY A 162 9.47 15.92 -7.66
N SER A 163 10.74 16.33 -7.72
CA SER A 163 11.38 16.83 -8.95
C SER A 163 11.62 15.69 -9.94
N VAL A 164 12.04 14.51 -9.47
CA VAL A 164 12.16 13.31 -10.31
C VAL A 164 10.82 12.91 -10.91
N LYS A 165 9.74 12.94 -10.10
CA LYS A 165 8.37 12.69 -10.56
C LYS A 165 7.95 13.66 -11.66
N LEU A 166 8.24 14.96 -11.54
CA LEU A 166 7.91 15.94 -12.56
C LEU A 166 8.72 15.76 -13.84
N ALA A 167 10.02 15.44 -13.71
CA ALA A 167 10.91 15.25 -14.84
C ALA A 167 10.60 13.98 -15.66
N THR A 168 10.25 12.89 -14.98
CA THR A 168 10.07 11.56 -15.60
C THR A 168 8.61 11.16 -15.77
N ARG A 169 7.67 11.88 -15.13
CA ARG A 169 6.26 11.52 -15.00
C ARG A 169 5.99 10.26 -14.16
N CYS A 170 7.01 9.68 -13.52
CA CYS A 170 6.85 8.50 -12.67
C CYS A 170 5.79 8.73 -11.59
N GLY A 171 4.74 7.89 -11.59
CA GLY A 171 3.61 8.00 -10.66
C GLY A 171 2.52 8.99 -11.05
N MET A 172 2.54 9.55 -12.27
CA MET A 172 1.51 10.46 -12.77
C MET A 172 0.42 9.79 -13.63
N GLY A 173 0.60 8.53 -14.01
CA GLY A 173 -0.37 7.80 -14.82
C GLY A 173 -1.60 7.31 -14.05
N ALA A 174 -2.47 6.51 -14.69
CA ALA A 174 -3.76 6.11 -14.13
C ALA A 174 -3.70 5.37 -12.77
N CYS A 175 -2.55 4.77 -12.43
CA CYS A 175 -2.34 4.15 -11.13
C CYS A 175 -2.00 5.15 -10.01
N GLN A 176 -1.66 6.40 -10.34
CA GLN A 176 -1.25 7.46 -9.41
C GLN A 176 -0.12 7.05 -8.45
N GLY A 177 0.81 6.19 -8.93
CA GLY A 177 1.99 5.79 -8.15
C GLY A 177 1.87 4.50 -7.36
N ARG A 178 0.70 3.85 -7.30
CA ARG A 178 0.46 2.62 -6.54
C ARG A 178 1.48 1.49 -6.76
N ASN A 179 2.11 1.43 -7.94
CA ASN A 179 3.09 0.40 -8.28
C ASN A 179 4.55 0.89 -8.22
N CYS A 180 4.81 2.20 -8.38
CA CYS A 180 6.15 2.72 -8.63
C CYS A 180 6.65 3.68 -7.55
N GLU A 181 5.77 4.19 -6.68
CA GLU A 181 6.13 5.12 -5.59
C GLU A 181 7.18 4.48 -4.67
N HIS A 182 6.92 3.26 -4.20
CA HIS A 182 7.86 2.57 -3.31
C HIS A 182 9.22 2.31 -3.97
N SER A 183 9.24 1.90 -5.24
CA SER A 183 10.51 1.71 -5.97
C SER A 183 11.29 3.02 -6.10
N LEU A 184 10.62 4.14 -6.43
CA LEU A 184 11.30 5.43 -6.53
C LEU A 184 11.81 5.92 -5.18
N LEU A 185 11.02 5.80 -4.11
CA LEU A 185 11.46 6.14 -2.76
C LEU A 185 12.65 5.29 -2.31
N SER A 186 12.63 3.98 -2.61
CA SER A 186 13.74 3.08 -2.33
C SER A 186 15.00 3.45 -3.12
N LEU A 187 14.87 3.79 -4.41
CA LEU A 187 15.99 4.26 -5.24
C LEU A 187 16.58 5.58 -4.76
N ALA A 188 15.75 6.46 -4.19
CA ALA A 188 16.18 7.71 -3.57
C ALA A 188 16.81 7.52 -2.18
N GLY A 189 16.84 6.30 -1.63
CA GLY A 189 17.34 6.04 -0.28
C GLY A 189 16.36 6.43 0.84
N GLU A 190 15.11 6.71 0.50
CA GLU A 190 14.08 7.21 1.42
C GLU A 190 12.81 6.32 1.45
N PRO A 191 12.92 4.98 1.57
CA PRO A 191 11.80 4.03 1.36
C PRO A 191 10.59 4.22 2.29
N HIS A 192 10.77 4.96 3.38
CA HIS A 192 9.75 5.20 4.42
C HIS A 192 9.45 6.70 4.64
N SER A 193 9.98 7.59 3.80
CA SER A 193 9.78 9.04 3.96
C SER A 193 8.36 9.44 3.54
N GLU A 194 7.53 9.83 4.51
CA GLU A 194 6.22 10.42 4.22
C GLU A 194 6.34 11.79 3.52
N ARG A 195 7.40 12.56 3.83
CA ARG A 195 7.66 13.86 3.21
C ARG A 195 7.91 13.75 1.71
N SER A 196 8.63 12.71 1.30
CA SER A 196 9.03 12.47 -0.09
C SER A 196 7.99 11.64 -0.86
N ALA A 197 7.02 11.07 -0.15
CA ALA A 197 5.94 10.28 -0.72
C ALA A 197 5.06 11.10 -1.66
N PHE A 198 4.43 10.43 -2.61
CA PHE A 198 3.49 11.06 -3.52
C PHE A 198 2.24 11.51 -2.78
N THR A 199 1.82 12.75 -2.98
CA THR A 199 0.56 13.23 -2.42
C THR A 199 -0.62 12.45 -3.00
N ALA A 200 -1.37 11.74 -2.15
CA ALA A 200 -2.65 11.15 -2.53
C ALA A 200 -3.70 12.25 -2.73
N ARG A 201 -4.38 12.26 -3.88
CA ARG A 201 -5.35 13.30 -4.25
C ARG A 201 -6.67 12.69 -4.70
N PHE A 202 -7.73 13.48 -4.63
CA PHE A 202 -8.99 13.15 -5.28
C PHE A 202 -8.83 13.19 -6.81
N PRO A 203 -9.45 12.27 -7.55
CA PRO A 203 -10.15 11.07 -7.06
C PRO A 203 -9.17 9.92 -6.80
N ALA A 204 -9.45 9.09 -5.78
CA ALA A 204 -8.58 7.95 -5.42
C ALA A 204 -8.46 6.90 -6.54
N ARG A 205 -9.46 6.85 -7.43
CA ARG A 205 -9.46 6.07 -8.67
C ARG A 205 -9.98 6.96 -9.80
N PRO A 206 -9.58 6.73 -11.06
CA PRO A 206 -10.13 7.48 -12.18
C PRO A 206 -11.66 7.39 -12.21
N VAL A 207 -12.32 8.55 -12.30
CA VAL A 207 -13.77 8.69 -12.47
C VAL A 207 -14.00 9.49 -13.75
N ARG A 208 -15.05 9.16 -14.52
CA ARG A 208 -15.37 9.94 -15.72
C ARG A 208 -15.88 11.30 -15.29
N VAL A 209 -15.50 12.35 -16.02
CA VAL A 209 -16.00 13.71 -15.75
C VAL A 209 -17.54 13.75 -15.83
N GLY A 210 -18.15 12.99 -16.75
CA GLY A 210 -19.60 12.88 -16.85
C GLY A 210 -20.28 12.34 -15.58
N ASP A 211 -19.65 11.41 -14.87
CA ASP A 211 -20.20 10.85 -13.62
C ASP A 211 -20.15 11.87 -12.47
N LEU A 212 -19.15 12.76 -12.47
CA LEU A 212 -19.02 13.85 -11.50
C LEU A 212 -19.93 15.04 -11.81
N ALA A 213 -20.23 15.26 -13.10
CA ALA A 213 -21.07 16.35 -13.57
C ALA A 213 -22.57 16.01 -13.59
N ALA A 214 -22.92 14.73 -13.47
CA ALA A 214 -24.31 14.28 -13.37
C ALA A 214 -24.94 14.86 -12.08
N ARG A 215 -26.05 15.59 -12.26
CA ARG A 215 -26.86 16.16 -11.17
C ARG A 215 -28.02 15.24 -10.83
#